data_AF-A0A3N5YGJ1-F1
#
_entry.id   AF-A0A3N5YGJ1-F1
#
_cell.length_a   1.000
_cell.length_b   1.000
_cell.length_c   1.000
_cell.angle_alpha   90.00
_cell.angle_beta   90.00
_cell.angle_gamma   90.00
#
_symmetry.space_group_name_H-M   'P 1'
#
loop_
_entity.id
_entity.type
_entity.pdbx_description
1 polymer ?
#
loop_
_entity_poly.entity_id
_entity_poly.type
_entity_poly.pdbx_seq_one_letter_code
_entity_poly.pdbx_strand_id
1 'polypeptide(L)'
;MRIGRESNPRADLAVARTRRIAAIGLFLWLLLFSGCRTEHPFVQSAVFKESHGITITFAGPVEDAWARTLANFSVNETADPDIFADIAATDLSPDKKILTLRLADAINRHNSHTVILNGIRSEGKSFGTARLTVKQPYFGTLLSILIGAMIIQNFVFSKYLGLCVFFGTSRKKSTAVGM
;
A
#
# COMPACT_ATOMS: atom_id res chain seq x y z
N MET A 1 1.46 -5.59 -61.10
CA MET A 1 1.26 -4.91 -59.80
C MET A 1 0.28 -5.72 -58.96
N ARG A 2 0.80 -6.58 -58.06
CA ARG A 2 0.10 -7.14 -56.88
C ARG A 2 1.14 -7.96 -56.11
N ILE A 3 1.75 -7.33 -55.10
CA ILE A 3 2.62 -8.03 -54.15
C ILE A 3 1.70 -8.70 -53.13
N GLY A 4 1.60 -10.03 -53.20
CA GLY A 4 0.87 -10.85 -52.25
C GLY A 4 1.60 -10.88 -50.91
N ARG A 5 0.95 -10.35 -49.87
CA ARG A 5 1.43 -10.40 -48.49
C ARG A 5 1.01 -11.75 -47.90
N GLU A 6 1.93 -12.72 -47.85
CA GLU A 6 1.72 -13.97 -47.11
C GLU A 6 1.62 -13.64 -45.61
N SER A 7 0.40 -13.64 -45.07
CA SER A 7 0.16 -13.56 -43.63
C SER A 7 0.38 -14.95 -43.03
N ASN A 8 1.42 -15.11 -42.20
CA ASN A 8 1.70 -16.34 -41.48
C ASN A 8 0.83 -16.41 -40.19
N PRO A 9 -0.21 -17.26 -40.15
CA PRO A 9 -1.19 -17.28 -39.05
C PRO A 9 -0.59 -17.70 -37.70
N ARG A 10 0.55 -18.40 -37.68
CA ARG A 10 1.25 -18.79 -36.44
C ARG A 10 2.00 -17.62 -35.81
N ALA A 11 2.50 -16.69 -36.61
CA ALA A 11 3.17 -15.48 -36.12
C ALA A 11 2.16 -14.51 -35.51
N ASP A 12 0.98 -14.34 -36.13
CA ASP A 12 -0.08 -13.46 -35.61
C ASP A 12 -0.66 -13.95 -34.28
N LEU A 13 -0.82 -15.27 -34.08
CA LEU A 13 -1.26 -15.84 -32.80
C LEU A 13 -0.24 -15.67 -31.66
N ALA A 14 1.06 -15.81 -31.96
CA ALA A 14 2.11 -15.58 -30.98
C ALA A 14 2.20 -14.10 -30.57
N VAL A 15 2.13 -13.18 -31.54
CA VAL A 15 2.12 -11.73 -31.29
C VAL A 15 0.88 -11.29 -30.51
N ALA A 16 -0.29 -11.86 -30.81
CA ALA A 16 -1.53 -11.60 -30.06
C ALA A 16 -1.45 -12.11 -28.61
N ARG A 17 -0.83 -13.28 -28.36
CA ARG A 17 -0.66 -13.85 -27.02
C ARG A 17 0.33 -13.03 -26.19
N THR A 18 1.45 -12.60 -26.78
CA THR A 18 2.44 -11.73 -26.13
C THR A 18 1.87 -10.35 -25.84
N ARG A 19 1.05 -9.77 -26.74
CA ARG A 19 0.31 -8.52 -26.49
C ARG A 19 -0.70 -8.64 -25.36
N ARG A 20 -1.39 -9.77 -25.23
CA ARG A 20 -2.34 -10.03 -24.12
C ARG A 20 -1.61 -10.18 -22.79
N ILE A 21 -0.49 -10.88 -22.74
CA ILE A 21 0.32 -11.04 -21.51
C ILE A 21 0.93 -9.69 -21.11
N ALA A 22 1.44 -8.91 -22.07
CA ALA A 22 1.94 -7.56 -21.80
C ALA A 22 0.84 -6.61 -21.33
N ALA A 23 -0.37 -6.70 -21.89
CA ALA A 23 -1.51 -5.89 -21.45
C ALA A 23 -1.99 -6.27 -20.04
N ILE A 24 -2.02 -7.57 -19.70
CA ILE A 24 -2.35 -8.04 -18.34
C ILE A 24 -1.27 -7.61 -17.35
N GLY A 25 0.01 -7.70 -17.72
CA GLY A 25 1.13 -7.23 -16.90
C GLY A 25 1.09 -5.72 -16.65
N LEU A 26 0.78 -4.92 -17.69
CA LEU A 26 0.61 -3.47 -17.59
C LEU A 26 -0.59 -3.09 -16.71
N PHE A 27 -1.70 -3.83 -16.83
CA PHE A 27 -2.91 -3.60 -16.03
C PHE A 27 -2.70 -3.97 -14.55
N LEU A 28 -2.01 -5.08 -14.26
CA LEU A 28 -1.63 -5.45 -12.89
C LEU A 28 -0.68 -4.41 -12.28
N TRP A 29 0.26 -3.88 -13.07
CA TRP A 29 1.19 -2.85 -12.64
C TRP A 29 0.48 -1.52 -12.35
N LEU A 30 -0.46 -1.09 -13.20
CA LEU A 30 -1.29 0.10 -12.94
C LEU A 30 -2.18 -0.04 -11.70
N LEU A 31 -2.69 -1.24 -11.42
CA LEU A 31 -3.46 -1.53 -10.21
C LEU A 31 -2.60 -1.48 -8.94
N LEU A 32 -1.35 -1.94 -9.01
CA LEU A 32 -0.43 -1.96 -7.86
C LEU A 32 0.17 -0.59 -7.54
N PHE A 33 0.31 0.31 -8.53
CA PHE A 33 0.91 1.64 -8.34
C PHE A 33 -0.10 2.76 -8.02
N SER A 34 -1.40 2.49 -8.02
CA SER A 34 -2.44 3.50 -7.70
C SER A 34 -2.66 3.70 -6.18
N GLY A 35 -1.62 3.56 -5.37
CA GLY A 35 -1.72 3.61 -3.91
C GLY A 35 -1.28 4.96 -3.32
N CYS A 36 -2.20 5.63 -2.62
CA CYS A 36 -2.07 6.89 -1.87
C CYS A 36 -2.20 8.18 -2.70
N ARG A 37 -3.46 8.53 -3.03
CA ARG A 37 -3.83 9.95 -3.16
C ARG A 37 -4.00 10.50 -1.74
N THR A 38 -3.03 11.28 -1.29
CA THR A 38 -3.23 12.20 -0.18
C THR A 38 -4.10 13.36 -0.66
N GLU A 39 -4.97 13.86 0.22
CA GLU A 39 -5.89 14.97 -0.11
C GLU A 39 -5.14 16.27 -0.41
N HIS A 40 -3.85 16.35 -0.05
CA HIS A 40 -3.03 17.54 -0.16
C HIS A 40 -1.75 17.29 -0.98
N PRO A 41 -1.45 18.10 -2.02
CA PRO A 41 -0.36 17.84 -2.98
C PRO A 41 1.05 17.91 -2.37
N PHE A 42 1.20 18.59 -1.22
CA PHE A 42 2.49 18.72 -0.54
C PHE A 42 2.75 17.61 0.49
N VAL A 43 1.72 16.89 0.94
CA VAL A 43 1.88 15.78 1.89
C VAL A 43 1.88 14.48 1.11
N GLN A 44 2.91 13.65 1.26
CA GLN A 44 3.01 12.38 0.54
C GLN A 44 2.33 11.23 1.29
N SER A 45 2.49 11.18 2.62
CA SER A 45 1.92 10.11 3.43
C SER A 45 1.89 10.49 4.90
N ALA A 46 1.00 9.84 5.66
CA ALA A 46 1.01 9.87 7.11
C ALA A 46 0.76 8.45 7.62
N VAL A 47 1.62 8.01 8.55
CA VAL A 47 1.66 6.62 9.04
C VAL A 47 1.84 6.63 10.55
N PHE A 48 1.15 5.73 11.25
CA PHE A 48 1.38 5.52 12.67
C PHE A 48 2.80 5.01 12.93
N LYS A 49 3.48 5.61 13.90
CA LYS A 49 4.76 5.16 14.43
C LYS A 49 4.52 4.67 15.85
N GLU A 50 4.67 3.36 16.03
CA GLU A 50 4.48 2.71 17.34
C GLU A 50 3.06 2.95 17.90
N SER A 51 2.93 3.20 19.21
CA SER A 51 1.65 3.46 19.89
C SER A 51 1.43 4.94 20.23
N HIS A 52 2.47 5.78 20.22
CA HIS A 52 2.39 7.20 20.64
C HIS A 52 2.80 8.19 19.53
N GLY A 53 2.99 7.71 18.31
CA GLY A 53 3.58 8.50 17.24
C GLY A 53 2.78 8.51 15.95
N ILE A 54 2.81 9.64 15.24
CA ILE A 54 2.39 9.75 13.84
C ILE A 54 3.53 10.37 13.05
N THR A 55 4.00 9.66 12.03
CA THR A 55 5.01 10.15 11.09
C THR A 55 4.33 10.69 9.85
N ILE A 56 4.66 11.92 9.46
CA ILE A 56 4.16 12.60 8.27
C ILE A 56 5.33 12.85 7.34
N THR A 57 5.17 12.47 6.07
CA THR A 57 6.17 12.67 5.02
C THR A 57 5.69 13.76 4.07
N PHE A 58 6.50 14.79 3.87
CA PHE A 58 6.24 15.90 2.97
C PHE A 58 7.02 15.74 1.66
N ALA A 59 6.52 16.39 0.60
CA ALA A 59 7.17 16.42 -0.70
C ALA A 59 8.42 17.29 -0.74
N GLY A 60 8.51 18.28 0.16
CA GLY A 60 9.65 19.19 0.27
C GLY A 60 10.00 19.51 1.73
N PRO A 61 11.10 20.25 1.95
CA PRO A 61 11.52 20.65 3.28
C PRO A 61 10.53 21.65 3.90
N VAL A 62 10.05 21.39 5.13
CA VAL A 62 9.21 22.33 5.88
C VAL A 62 10.04 23.27 6.76
N GLU A 63 9.48 24.44 7.07
CA GLU A 63 10.12 25.42 7.97
C GLU A 63 10.14 24.92 9.43
N ASP A 64 11.30 25.02 10.08
CA ASP A 64 11.49 24.62 11.48
C ASP A 64 10.56 25.37 12.45
N ALA A 65 10.37 26.67 12.23
CA ALA A 65 9.51 27.51 13.08
C ALA A 65 8.04 27.06 13.03
N TRP A 66 7.57 26.67 11.84
CA TRP A 66 6.23 26.11 11.67
C TRP A 66 6.12 24.71 12.27
N ALA A 67 7.10 23.84 12.00
CA ALA A 67 7.11 22.45 12.43
C ALA A 67 7.16 22.25 13.95
N ARG A 68 7.80 23.18 14.68
CA ARG A 68 7.92 23.14 16.15
C ARG A 68 6.72 23.74 16.91
N THR A 69 5.80 24.37 16.20
CA THR A 69 4.64 25.03 16.80
C THR A 69 3.50 24.04 16.94
N LEU A 70 3.27 23.54 18.15
CA LEU A 70 2.23 22.55 18.48
C LEU A 70 0.82 22.97 18.04
N ALA A 71 0.49 24.26 18.12
CA ALA A 71 -0.82 24.80 17.74
C ALA A 71 -1.14 24.65 16.24
N ASN A 72 -0.15 24.37 15.39
CA ASN A 72 -0.36 24.12 13.97
C ASN A 72 -0.91 22.72 13.69
N PHE A 73 -0.92 21.84 14.70
CA PHE A 73 -1.29 20.44 14.58
C PHE A 73 -2.52 20.16 15.42
N SER A 74 -3.46 19.41 14.86
CA SER A 74 -4.58 18.87 15.62
C SER A 74 -4.81 17.43 15.20
N VAL A 75 -4.96 16.54 16.18
CA VAL A 75 -5.22 15.13 15.96
C VAL A 75 -6.54 14.79 16.62
N ASN A 76 -7.45 14.17 15.90
CA ASN A 76 -8.70 13.65 16.43
C ASN A 76 -9.00 12.27 15.86
N GLU A 77 -9.85 11.52 16.56
CA GLU A 77 -10.39 10.27 16.02
C GLU A 77 -11.47 10.60 14.99
N THR A 78 -11.56 9.80 13.93
CA THR A 78 -12.62 10.01 12.92
C THR A 78 -14.00 9.67 13.50
N ALA A 79 -14.06 8.78 14.49
CA ALA A 79 -15.29 8.42 15.19
C ALA A 79 -15.76 9.54 16.12
N ASP A 80 -14.81 10.24 16.76
CA ASP A 80 -15.07 11.30 17.75
C ASP A 80 -14.37 12.61 17.32
N PRO A 81 -14.96 13.37 16.39
CA PRO A 81 -14.33 14.57 15.83
C PRO A 81 -14.17 15.71 16.84
N ASP A 82 -14.92 15.68 17.95
CA ASP A 82 -14.97 16.72 18.98
C ASP A 82 -13.89 16.56 20.06
N ILE A 83 -13.16 15.43 20.07
CA ILE A 83 -12.10 15.14 21.05
C ILE A 83 -10.75 15.25 20.36
N PHE A 84 -9.93 16.18 20.83
CA PHE A 84 -8.55 16.35 20.36
C PHE A 84 -7.58 15.57 21.25
N ALA A 85 -6.64 14.88 20.62
CA ALA A 85 -5.59 14.16 21.32
C ALA A 85 -4.43 15.12 21.65
N ASP A 86 -3.90 14.99 22.87
CA ASP A 86 -2.81 15.83 23.35
C ASP A 86 -1.48 15.48 22.67
N ILE A 87 -0.84 16.49 22.09
CA ILE A 87 0.45 16.37 21.42
C ILE A 87 1.55 16.79 22.40
N ALA A 88 2.40 15.85 22.81
CA ALA A 88 3.49 16.08 23.74
C ALA A 88 4.68 16.78 23.08
N ALA A 89 5.04 16.39 21.85
CA ALA A 89 6.18 16.96 21.14
C ALA A 89 6.10 16.76 19.64
N THR A 90 6.85 17.57 18.89
CA THR A 90 7.06 17.43 17.46
C THR A 90 8.54 17.30 17.18
N ASP A 91 8.94 16.27 16.44
CA ASP A 91 10.32 16.02 16.07
C ASP A 91 10.48 16.09 14.54
N LEU A 92 11.33 17.00 14.07
CA LEU A 92 11.58 17.19 12.65
C LEU A 92 12.92 16.55 12.28
N SER A 93 12.90 15.68 11.26
CA SER A 93 14.10 15.04 10.72
C SER A 93 15.10 16.09 10.20
N PRO A 94 16.43 15.82 10.22
CA PRO A 94 17.45 16.69 9.64
C PRO A 94 17.17 17.11 8.20
N ASP A 95 16.52 16.23 7.42
CA ASP A 95 16.17 16.48 6.02
C ASP A 95 14.96 17.42 5.85
N LYS A 96 14.31 17.83 6.95
CA LYS A 96 13.11 18.66 7.02
C LYS A 96 11.89 18.14 6.25
N LYS A 97 11.92 16.90 5.79
CA LYS A 97 10.83 16.26 5.02
C LYS A 97 9.96 15.33 5.85
N ILE A 98 10.45 14.91 7.02
CA ILE A 98 9.77 13.93 7.87
C ILE A 98 9.52 14.58 9.21
N LEU A 99 8.25 14.68 9.59
CA LEU A 99 7.80 15.18 10.88
C LEU A 99 7.20 14.03 11.67
N THR A 100 7.66 13.86 12.91
CA THR A 100 7.09 12.90 13.85
C THR A 100 6.35 13.67 14.94
N LEU A 101 5.04 13.49 14.99
CA LEU A 101 4.20 13.95 16.11
C LEU A 101 4.26 12.88 17.21
N ARG A 102 4.64 13.28 18.42
CA ARG A 102 4.55 12.45 19.63
C ARG A 102 3.36 12.90 20.45
N LEU A 103 2.45 11.99 20.70
CA LEU A 103 1.27 12.22 21.53
C LEU A 103 1.57 11.88 22.99
N ALA A 104 0.82 12.51 23.90
CA ALA A 104 0.91 12.24 25.32
C ALA A 104 0.38 10.84 25.66
N ASP A 105 -0.76 10.49 25.08
CA ASP A 105 -1.44 9.22 25.32
C ASP A 105 -1.20 8.20 24.19
N ALA A 106 -1.55 6.93 24.46
CA ALA A 106 -1.49 5.88 23.46
C ALA A 106 -2.63 6.05 22.44
N ILE A 107 -2.30 6.05 21.15
CA ILE A 107 -3.24 6.11 20.04
C ILE A 107 -3.93 4.77 19.84
N ASN A 108 -5.24 4.82 19.62
CA ASN A 108 -6.03 3.66 19.21
C ASN A 108 -5.86 3.37 17.71
N ARG A 109 -4.92 2.50 17.36
CA ARG A 109 -4.63 2.20 15.95
C ARG A 109 -5.72 1.41 15.20
N HIS A 110 -6.75 0.92 15.91
CA HIS A 110 -7.90 0.28 15.28
C HIS A 110 -8.82 1.30 14.61
N ASN A 111 -8.88 2.51 15.16
CA ASN A 111 -9.67 3.61 14.63
C ASN A 111 -8.86 4.46 13.66
N SER A 112 -9.52 5.01 12.64
CA SER A 112 -8.88 5.99 11.77
C SER A 112 -8.74 7.33 12.49
N HIS A 113 -7.57 7.93 12.38
CA HIS A 113 -7.30 9.24 12.98
C HIS A 113 -7.23 10.29 11.88
N THR A 114 -7.81 11.45 12.13
CA THR A 114 -7.66 12.61 11.27
C THR A 114 -6.61 13.53 11.87
N VAL A 115 -5.65 13.94 11.05
CA VAL A 115 -4.60 14.90 11.40
C VAL A 115 -4.81 16.14 10.56
N ILE A 116 -4.94 17.29 11.22
CA ILE A 116 -5.10 18.59 10.60
C ILE A 116 -3.80 19.35 10.77
N LEU A 117 -3.26 19.81 9.65
CA LEU A 117 -2.05 20.61 9.54
C LEU A 117 -2.47 22.01 9.10
N ASN A 118 -2.40 22.99 9.99
CA ASN A 118 -2.81 24.36 9.68
C ASN A 118 -1.66 25.17 9.07
N GLY A 119 -1.91 25.73 7.88
CA GLY A 119 -1.01 26.69 7.24
C GLY A 119 0.42 26.20 7.04
N ILE A 120 0.59 25.08 6.33
CA ILE A 120 1.91 24.48 6.05
C ILE A 120 2.81 25.49 5.36
N ARG A 121 4.02 25.70 5.90
CA ARG A 121 5.02 26.60 5.33
C ARG A 121 6.28 25.86 4.88
N SER A 122 6.72 26.15 3.66
CA SER A 122 7.95 25.61 3.10
C SER A 122 8.59 26.67 2.20
N GLU A 123 9.87 26.97 2.48
CA GLU A 123 10.69 27.94 1.73
C GLU A 123 10.00 29.30 1.50
N GLY A 124 9.30 29.82 2.51
CA GLY A 124 8.60 31.10 2.44
C GLY A 124 7.27 31.07 1.69
N LYS A 125 6.85 29.91 1.15
CA LYS A 125 5.54 29.72 0.52
C LYS A 125 4.58 29.02 1.48
N SER A 126 3.34 29.51 1.52
CA SER A 126 2.25 28.87 2.25
C SER A 126 1.55 27.87 1.34
N PHE A 127 1.49 26.62 1.78
CA PHE A 127 0.80 25.52 1.11
C PHE A 127 -0.63 25.32 1.65
N GLY A 128 -1.06 26.10 2.65
CA GLY A 128 -2.42 26.05 3.20
C GLY A 128 -2.63 24.93 4.21
N THR A 129 -3.90 24.59 4.48
CA THR A 129 -4.28 23.59 5.47
C THR A 129 -4.42 22.22 4.80
N ALA A 130 -3.83 21.19 5.39
CA ALA A 130 -3.99 19.81 4.95
C ALA A 130 -4.76 19.00 6.00
N ARG A 131 -5.74 18.22 5.55
CA ARG A 131 -6.42 17.21 6.35
C ARG A 131 -5.93 15.85 5.87
N LEU A 132 -5.49 15.02 6.80
CA LEU A 132 -4.90 13.72 6.51
C LEU A 132 -5.63 12.67 7.31
N THR A 133 -6.07 11.60 6.65
CA THR A 133 -6.66 10.45 7.33
C THR A 133 -5.60 9.36 7.45
N VAL A 134 -5.21 9.04 8.69
CA VAL A 134 -4.23 8.00 9.01
C VAL A 134 -4.98 6.72 9.40
N LYS A 135 -4.65 5.61 8.73
CA LYS A 135 -5.22 4.29 8.98
C LYS A 135 -4.11 3.25 9.08
N GLN A 136 -4.26 2.27 9.96
CA GLN A 136 -3.31 1.17 10.03
C GLN A 136 -3.49 0.24 8.80
N PRO A 137 -2.41 -0.06 8.05
CA PRO A 137 -2.50 -1.02 6.94
C PRO A 137 -2.57 -2.46 7.49
N TYR A 138 -3.69 -3.15 7.25
CA TYR A 138 -3.90 -4.56 7.62
C TYR A 138 -3.55 -5.56 6.51
N PHE A 139 -3.04 -5.08 5.37
CA PHE A 139 -2.82 -5.90 4.18
C PHE A 139 -1.90 -7.10 4.43
N GLY A 140 -0.81 -6.93 5.18
CA GLY A 140 0.12 -8.02 5.49
C GLY A 140 -0.54 -9.15 6.31
N THR A 141 -1.37 -8.79 7.29
CA THR A 141 -2.12 -9.76 8.11
C THR A 141 -3.14 -10.50 7.26
N LEU A 142 -3.94 -9.79 6.45
CA LEU A 142 -4.90 -10.43 5.55
C LEU A 142 -4.21 -11.36 4.55
N LEU A 143 -3.10 -10.92 3.94
CA LEU A 143 -2.34 -11.72 3.00
C LEU A 143 -1.76 -12.97 3.66
N SER A 144 -1.25 -12.86 4.89
CA SER A 144 -0.75 -14.00 5.66
C SER A 144 -1.85 -15.01 5.95
N ILE A 145 -3.03 -14.57 6.38
CA ILE A 145 -4.20 -15.42 6.61
C ILE A 145 -4.64 -16.09 5.30
N LEU A 146 -4.68 -15.34 4.19
CA LEU A 146 -5.05 -15.85 2.87
C LEU A 146 -4.08 -16.95 2.40
N ILE A 147 -2.77 -16.70 2.45
CA ILE A 147 -1.74 -17.67 2.06
C ILE A 147 -1.79 -18.89 2.99
N GLY A 148 -1.93 -18.67 4.30
CA GLY A 148 -2.08 -19.75 5.27
C GLY A 148 -3.28 -20.65 4.95
N ALA A 149 -4.44 -20.06 4.65
CA ALA A 149 -5.64 -20.79 4.26
C ALA A 149 -5.44 -21.57 2.96
N MET A 150 -4.81 -20.99 1.93
CA MET A 150 -4.52 -21.68 0.67
C MET A 150 -3.59 -22.89 0.86
N ILE A 151 -2.52 -22.75 1.66
CA ILE A 151 -1.57 -23.82 1.93
C ILE A 151 -2.23 -24.95 2.71
N ILE A 152 -2.97 -24.62 3.78
CA ILE A 152 -3.67 -25.61 4.60
C ILE A 152 -4.68 -26.37 3.74
N GLN A 153 -5.45 -25.67 2.91
CA GLN A 153 -6.45 -26.30 2.05
C GLN A 153 -5.81 -27.28 1.07
N ASN A 154 -4.70 -26.90 0.43
CA ASN A 154 -3.96 -27.77 -0.50
C ASN A 154 -3.30 -28.97 0.21
N PHE A 155 -2.81 -28.78 1.44
CA PHE A 155 -2.21 -29.84 2.25
C PHE A 155 -3.27 -30.84 2.76
N VAL A 156 -4.39 -30.34 3.28
CA VAL A 156 -5.50 -31.16 3.77
C VAL A 156 -6.13 -31.93 2.62
N PHE A 157 -6.32 -31.34 1.44
CA PHE A 157 -6.79 -32.09 0.27
C PHE A 157 -5.79 -33.14 -0.22
N SER A 158 -4.50 -32.83 -0.23
CA SER A 158 -3.48 -33.82 -0.60
C SER A 158 -3.40 -34.99 0.40
N LYS A 159 -3.58 -34.70 1.70
CA LYS A 159 -3.52 -35.68 2.79
C LYS A 159 -4.79 -36.51 2.95
N TYR A 160 -5.97 -35.89 2.83
CA TYR A 160 -7.26 -36.53 3.13
C TYR A 160 -8.08 -36.89 1.87
N LEU A 161 -7.94 -36.19 0.74
CA LEU A 161 -8.52 -36.61 -0.55
C LEU A 161 -7.56 -37.47 -1.39
N GLY A 162 -6.34 -37.72 -0.90
CA GLY A 162 -5.42 -38.69 -1.50
C GLY A 162 -4.87 -38.32 -2.88
N LEU A 163 -5.20 -37.14 -3.43
CA LEU A 163 -4.81 -36.75 -4.80
C LEU A 163 -3.27 -36.70 -4.99
N CYS A 164 -2.53 -36.44 -3.91
CA CYS A 164 -1.05 -36.50 -3.87
C CYS A 164 -0.50 -37.94 -3.93
N VAL A 165 -1.16 -38.93 -3.33
CA VAL A 165 -0.80 -40.34 -3.51
C VAL A 165 -1.25 -40.81 -4.89
N PHE A 166 -2.37 -40.30 -5.42
CA PHE A 166 -2.83 -40.63 -6.77
C PHE A 166 -1.95 -40.07 -7.90
N PHE A 167 -1.28 -38.93 -7.70
CA PHE A 167 -0.22 -38.48 -8.62
C PHE A 167 1.02 -39.41 -8.58
N GLY A 168 1.26 -40.09 -7.45
CA GLY A 168 2.38 -41.04 -7.28
C GLY A 168 2.07 -42.52 -7.57
N THR A 169 0.80 -42.91 -7.73
CA THR A 169 0.39 -44.31 -7.92
C THR A 169 -0.10 -44.66 -9.33
N SER A 170 0.16 -43.83 -10.34
CA SER A 170 -0.02 -44.31 -11.73
C SER A 170 1.00 -45.41 -12.02
N ARG A 171 0.62 -46.66 -11.79
CA ARG A 171 1.39 -47.86 -12.17
C ARG A 171 1.34 -48.16 -13.67
N LYS A 172 0.69 -47.31 -14.48
CA LYS A 172 0.76 -47.37 -15.94
C LYS A 172 1.78 -46.36 -16.46
N LYS A 173 3.00 -46.85 -16.73
CA LYS A 173 4.06 -46.13 -17.45
C LYS A 173 3.57 -45.46 -18.75
N SER A 174 2.50 -45.96 -19.37
CA SER A 174 1.98 -45.41 -20.64
C SER A 174 1.26 -44.06 -20.52
N THR A 175 1.02 -43.56 -19.31
CA THR A 175 0.42 -42.21 -19.08
C THR A 175 1.37 -41.24 -18.38
N ALA A 176 2.59 -41.67 -18.07
CA ALA A 176 3.69 -40.80 -17.67
C ALA A 176 4.54 -40.47 -18.90
N VAL A 177 3.97 -39.70 -19.83
CA VAL A 177 4.75 -39.08 -20.90
C VAL A 177 4.74 -37.58 -20.62
N GLY A 178 5.83 -37.07 -20.04
CA GLY A 178 6.00 -35.62 -19.80
C GLY A 178 6.55 -35.21 -18.44
N MET A 179 7.24 -36.09 -17.71
CA MET A 179 8.41 -35.66 -16.93
C MET A 179 9.64 -35.78 -17.83
#